data_AF-A0A246A9G6-F1
#
_entry.id   AF-A0A246A9G6-F1
#
_cell.length_a   1.000
_cell.length_b   1.000
_cell.length_c   1.000
_cell.angle_alpha   90.00
_cell.angle_beta   90.00
_cell.angle_gamma   90.00
#
_symmetry.space_group_name_H-M   'P 1'
#
loop_
_entity.id
_entity.type
_entity.pdbx_description
1 polymer ?
#
loop_
_entity_poly.entity_id
_entity_poly.type
_entity_poly.pdbx_seq_one_letter_code
_entity_poly.pdbx_strand_id
1 'polypeptide(L)' 'MTEIILKDDVEQSKIDALLFFLKSSNIDAEVKITDVKKIQKSSAFSLAKGIWSDYNVDANELRDKAWKR' A
#
# COMPACT_ATOMS: atom_id res chain seq x y z
N MET A 1 17.25 24.93 5.39
CA MET A 1 16.25 24.11 6.10
C MET A 1 16.33 22.73 5.49
N THR A 2 16.71 21.72 6.28
CA THR A 2 17.04 20.38 5.78
C THR A 2 16.07 19.40 6.41
N GLU A 3 15.32 18.65 5.59
CA GLU A 3 14.35 17.67 6.06
C GLU A 3 14.89 16.26 5.83
N ILE A 4 14.78 15.41 6.86
CA ILE A 4 15.16 13.99 6.80
C ILE A 4 13.86 13.18 6.81
N ILE A 5 13.60 12.47 5.71
CA ILE A 5 12.40 11.63 5.57
C ILE A 5 12.81 10.17 5.80
N LEU A 6 12.28 9.57 6.87
CA LEU A 6 12.43 8.14 7.15
C LEU A 6 11.31 7.38 6.42
N LYS A 7 11.68 6.39 5.58
CA LYS A 7 10.74 5.65 4.72
C LYS A 7 10.02 4.51 5.44
N ASP A 8 10.61 4.01 6.52
CA ASP A 8 10.14 2.83 7.24
C ASP A 8 9.62 3.22 8.62
N ASP A 9 8.85 2.31 9.22
CA ASP A 9 8.46 2.39 10.62
C ASP A 9 9.72 2.18 11.48
N VAL A 10 10.34 3.29 11.88
CA VAL A 10 11.54 3.29 12.70
C VAL A 10 11.14 3.29 14.17
N GLU A 11 11.65 2.32 14.91
CA GLU A 11 11.47 2.24 16.37
C GLU A 11 11.79 3.58 17.05
N GLN A 12 10.93 3.98 17.98
CA GLN A 12 11.03 5.27 18.66
C GLN A 12 12.38 5.48 19.35
N SER A 13 12.98 4.42 19.89
CA SER A 13 14.32 4.43 20.50
C SER A 13 15.42 4.91 19.54
N LYS A 14 15.31 4.59 18.25
CA LYS A 14 16.28 5.01 17.23
C LYS A 14 16.07 6.47 16.83
N ILE A 15 14.82 6.92 16.82
CA ILE A 15 14.48 8.34 16.60
C ILE A 15 15.03 9.19 17.75
N ASP A 16 14.86 8.74 18.99
CA ASP A 16 15.37 9.44 20.16
C ASP A 16 16.90 9.54 20.15
N ALA A 17 17.60 8.46 19.75
CA ALA A 17 19.05 8.46 19.59
C ALA A 17 19.50 9.45 18.49
N LEU A 18 18.77 9.53 17.38
CA LEU A 18 19.04 10.46 16.29
C LEU A 18 18.85 11.92 16.77
N LEU A 19 17.77 12.21 17.49
CA LEU A 19 17.52 13.53 18.06
C LEU A 19 18.62 13.93 19.04
N PHE A 20 19.04 13.01 19.90
CA PHE A 20 20.12 13.26 20.84
C PHE A 20 21.43 13.58 20.13
N PHE A 21 21.76 12.83 19.07
CA PHE A 21 22.93 13.09 18.24
C PHE A 21 22.88 14.48 17.57
N LEU A 22 21.74 14.84 16.97
CA LEU A 22 21.57 16.14 16.33
C LEU A 22 21.67 17.28 17.35
N LYS A 23 21.06 17.13 18.52
CA LYS A 23 21.17 18.09 19.61
C LYS A 23 22.60 18.24 20.11
N SER A 24 23.36 17.14 20.23
CA SER A 24 24.78 17.20 20.61
C SER A 24 25.65 17.92 19.56
N SER A 25 25.20 17.93 18.31
CA SER A 25 25.82 18.66 17.20
C SER A 25 25.33 20.12 17.09
N ASN A 26 24.56 20.60 18.08
CA ASN A 26 23.98 21.94 18.14
C ASN A 26 23.00 22.23 16.97
N ILE A 27 22.30 21.19 16.51
CA ILE A 27 21.30 21.25 15.44
C ILE A 27 19.91 21.10 16.08
N ASP A 28 19.07 22.12 15.93
CA ASP A 28 17.67 22.05 16.33
C ASP A 28 16.88 21.25 15.29
N ALA A 29 16.22 20.18 15.76
CA ALA A 29 15.43 19.28 14.94
C ALA A 29 14.08 18.98 15.61
N GLU A 30 13.04 18.91 14.79
CA GLU A 30 11.67 18.58 15.21
C GLU A 30 11.22 17.29 14.53
N VAL A 31 10.51 16.42 15.25
CA VAL A 31 9.92 15.21 14.67
C VAL A 31 8.49 15.50 14.23
N LYS A 32 8.22 15.32 12.94
CA LYS A 32 6.85 15.29 12.41
C LYS A 32 6.52 13.89 11.96
N ILE A 33 5.59 13.26 12.66
CA ILE A 33 5.01 11.97 12.27
C ILE A 33 3.93 12.26 11.24
N THR A 34 4.15 11.87 10.00
CA THR A 34 3.14 11.92 8.95
C THR A 34 2.58 10.52 8.75
N ASP A 35 1.34 10.30 9.20
CA ASP A 35 0.60 9.08 8.89
C ASP A 35 0.36 9.02 7.38
N VAL A 36 1.21 8.26 6.67
CA VAL A 36 0.96 7.97 5.27
C VAL A 36 -0.29 7.09 5.23
N LYS A 37 -1.43 7.69 4.85
CA LYS A 37 -2.63 6.93 4.49
C LYS A 37 -2.20 5.86 3.49
N LYS A 38 -2.19 4.60 3.93
CA LYS A 38 -1.92 3.45 3.06
C LYS A 38 -2.89 3.57 1.90
N ILE A 39 -2.38 3.94 0.72
CA ILE A 39 -3.12 3.89 -0.52
C ILE A 39 -3.49 2.42 -0.68
N GLN A 40 -4.77 2.10 -0.45
CA GLN A 40 -5.30 0.77 -0.75
C GLN A 40 -4.92 0.51 -2.20
N LYS A 41 -4.04 -0.47 -2.43
CA LYS A 41 -3.65 -0.88 -3.78
C LYS A 41 -4.94 -1.08 -4.56
N SER A 42 -5.16 -0.23 -5.57
CA SER A 42 -6.30 -0.37 -6.45
C SER A 42 -6.28 -1.79 -7.00
N SER A 43 -7.37 -2.52 -6.79
CA SER A 43 -7.54 -3.86 -7.34
C SER A 43 -7.24 -3.79 -8.85
N ALA A 44 -6.37 -4.67 -9.34
CA ALA A 44 -6.03 -4.73 -10.74
C ALA A 44 -7.31 -4.80 -11.59
N PHE A 45 -7.60 -3.72 -12.32
CA PHE A 45 -8.63 -3.73 -13.36
C PHE A 45 -8.12 -4.61 -14.49
N SER A 46 -8.51 -5.89 -14.47
CA SER A 46 -8.43 -6.73 -15.65
C SER A 46 -9.57 -6.32 -16.58
N LEU A 47 -9.26 -5.92 -17.82
CA LEU A 47 -10.24 -5.61 -18.87
C LEU A 47 -11.25 -6.75 -19.09
N ALA A 48 -10.88 -7.98 -18.71
CA ALA A 48 -11.77 -9.14 -18.77
C ALA A 48 -12.90 -9.11 -17.73
N LYS A 49 -12.76 -8.35 -16.64
CA LYS A 49 -13.71 -8.37 -15.52
C LYS A 49 -14.97 -7.56 -15.82
N GLY A 50 -14.91 -6.54 -16.67
CA GLY A 50 -16.02 -5.60 -16.87
C GLY A 50 -17.19 -6.09 -17.73
N ILE A 51 -16.98 -7.08 -18.62
CA ILE A 51 -18.07 -7.58 -19.49
C ILE A 51 -18.81 -8.78 -18.85
N TRP A 52 -18.12 -9.54 -18.01
CA TRP A 52 -18.62 -10.82 -17.48
C TRP A 52 -18.91 -10.78 -15.97
N SER A 53 -18.63 -9.66 -15.28
CA SER A 53 -18.89 -9.53 -13.84
C SER A 53 -20.36 -9.64 -13.47
N ASP A 54 -21.24 -9.18 -14.36
CA ASP A 54 -22.69 -9.13 -14.11
C ASP A 54 -23.38 -10.40 -14.60
N TYR A 55 -22.65 -11.30 -15.26
CA TYR A 55 -23.17 -12.57 -15.74
C TYR A 55 -22.70 -13.70 -14.81
N ASN A 56 -23.67 -14.36 -14.16
CA ASN A 56 -23.41 -15.62 -13.47
C ASN A 56 -23.26 -16.75 -14.50
N VAL A 57 -22.08 -16.85 -15.10
CA VAL A 57 -21.80 -17.89 -16.10
C VAL A 57 -21.40 -19.18 -15.40
N ASP A 58 -22.33 -20.14 -15.34
CA ASP A 58 -22.01 -21.49 -14.88
C ASP A 58 -21.27 -22.26 -15.99
N ALA A 59 -19.99 -22.54 -15.74
CA ALA A 59 -19.13 -23.27 -16.66
C ALA A 59 -19.62 -24.72 -16.90
N ASN A 60 -20.37 -25.30 -15.96
CA ASN A 60 -20.89 -26.66 -16.08
C ASN A 60 -22.02 -26.72 -17.11
N GLU A 61 -22.95 -25.76 -17.09
CA GLU A 61 -24.05 -25.70 -18.07
C GLU A 61 -23.53 -25.49 -19.49
N LEU A 62 -22.50 -24.65 -19.66
CA LEU A 62 -21.88 -24.41 -20.97
C LEU A 62 -21.20 -25.65 -21.52
N ARG A 63 -20.52 -26.43 -20.68
CA ARG A 63 -19.95 -27.73 -21.09
C ARG A 63 -21.05 -28.70 -21.50
N ASP A 64 -22.10 -28.82 -20.70
CA ASP A 64 -23.21 -29.73 -21.02
C ASP A 64 -23.86 -29.40 -22.36
N LYS A 65 -24.08 -28.11 -22.67
CA LYS A 65 -24.61 -27.65 -23.96
C LYS A 65 -23.65 -27.86 -25.14
N ALA A 66 -22.34 -27.75 -24.93
CA ALA A 66 -21.36 -27.93 -25.99
C ALA A 66 -21.16 -29.42 -26.36
N TRP A 67 -21.35 -30.32 -25.40
CA TRP A 67 -21.12 -31.75 -25.57
C TRP A 67 -22.39 -32.54 -25.92
N LYS A 68 -23.58 -32.02 -25.62
CA LYS A 68 -24.86 -32.57 -26.08
C LYS A 68 -25.23 -31.98 -27.44
N ARG A 69 -24.64 -32.53 -28.50
CA ARG A 69 -25.03 -32.27 -29.89
C ARG A 69 -26.08 -33.26 -30.35
#